data_AF-A0A812QCZ0-F1
#
_entry.id   AF-A0A812QCZ0-F1
#
_cell.length_a   1.000
_cell.length_b   1.000
_cell.length_c   1.000
_cell.angle_alpha   90.00
_cell.angle_beta   90.00
_cell.angle_gamma   90.00
#
_symmetry.space_group_name_H-M   'P 1'
#
loop_
_entity.id
_entity.type
_entity.pdbx_description
1 polymer ?
#
loop_
_entity_poly.entity_id
_entity_poly.type
_entity_poly.pdbx_seq_one_letter_code
_entity_poly.pdbx_strand_id
1 'polypeptide(L)'
;MWRVAASWPHRCQPLAWQSRMAIFCNRLFASAQALTTTAAMPRARQKRHRAAKVASVCTFCAILASLIAAPVTAFQAWRASLARSLQGHCERCDRSRVIRLASQEGSPEDDADAADTEIAEDSEDWQEFRARLVQQEQGAGANADGISQKKAEQWAYEMPVIEQGSILLSAPNDHFAINQQYFHKNVIFLVTHTDDFTKGVILNRPTAFSTADVETQFKNLVNFSHEGADDWNVWCGGDCQGINEREDIPPEYSVLHGLKSLADRSEKITQGVYSIGLEDAKKLVAAGEADKDDFLLLVGYCGWSPGQLQGELDRSNTWTMASIDPRTLLGELRTAQSSLRKRIEQASSGDIFTADDVGDGIEMWERLYTALGPKYEQSLADFNSTGDNEHTDEMLRRWINRCLIPTRYSPERLPESEVVKGLQNALKSAKAGTLSHGTVLRGSATAWLLGKPAEDTAFDLRRFLPAQYFHKSVVVLIKPEESERSERTGVAMVALLNGPPLGREKSGPVYWGGPQGPDIKLQGSDEQFRGFTILFPGMLERLLELGAFEVTDVDVREVVKVPVDERWQFAGGKIDSLADARSASLGDVQREKWFKRFIFNE
;
A
#
# COMPACT_ATOMS: atom_id res chain seq x y z
N MET A 1 -29.51 -30.77 -15.90
CA MET A 1 -28.75 -31.80 -16.65
C MET A 1 -27.27 -31.54 -16.38
N TRP A 2 -26.73 -32.26 -15.39
CA TRP A 2 -25.57 -33.20 -15.48
C TRP A 2 -24.20 -32.47 -15.51
N ARG A 3 -23.46 -32.40 -14.38
CA ARG A 3 -22.46 -33.38 -13.82
C ARG A 3 -21.15 -33.36 -14.65
N VAL A 4 -19.93 -33.20 -14.12
CA VAL A 4 -19.11 -34.02 -13.16
C VAL A 4 -17.85 -33.17 -12.80
N ALA A 5 -17.47 -32.94 -11.52
CA ALA A 5 -16.40 -33.59 -10.69
C ALA A 5 -14.99 -33.67 -11.36
N ALA A 6 -13.82 -33.64 -10.73
CA ALA A 6 -13.27 -33.38 -9.39
C ALA A 6 -11.72 -33.51 -9.52
N SER A 7 -10.94 -32.88 -8.63
CA SER A 7 -9.74 -33.42 -7.92
C SER A 7 -8.68 -32.35 -7.66
N TRP A 8 -8.44 -32.08 -6.37
CA TRP A 8 -7.34 -31.31 -5.80
C TRP A 8 -6.65 -32.18 -4.74
N PRO A 9 -5.32 -32.13 -4.60
CA PRO A 9 -4.66 -32.49 -3.35
C PRO A 9 -3.93 -31.27 -2.75
N HIS A 10 -4.25 -30.93 -1.50
CA HIS A 10 -3.45 -30.05 -0.64
C HIS A 10 -2.85 -30.83 0.54
N ARG A 11 -1.57 -30.55 0.81
CA ARG A 11 -0.78 -30.76 2.04
C ARG A 11 0.15 -29.54 2.10
N CYS A 12 0.52 -28.87 3.20
CA CYS A 12 0.34 -29.00 4.65
C CYS A 12 0.59 -27.58 5.23
N GLN A 13 -0.15 -27.15 6.28
CA GLN A 13 0.10 -25.90 7.02
C GLN A 13 0.54 -26.18 8.48
N PRO A 14 1.25 -25.24 9.17
CA PRO A 14 1.82 -25.46 10.49
C PRO A 14 0.87 -25.13 11.68
N LEU A 15 1.10 -25.84 12.78
CA LEU A 15 0.21 -26.06 13.94
C LEU A 15 0.01 -24.88 14.94
N ALA A 16 0.61 -23.71 14.75
CA ALA A 16 0.56 -22.64 15.76
C ALA A 16 -0.75 -21.80 15.75
N TRP A 17 -1.45 -21.77 14.61
CA TRP A 17 -2.69 -21.00 14.43
C TRP A 17 -3.92 -21.68 15.06
N GLN A 18 -3.94 -23.02 15.06
CA GLN A 18 -5.09 -23.81 15.53
C GLN A 18 -5.26 -23.75 17.05
N SER A 19 -4.17 -23.60 17.81
CA SER A 19 -4.22 -23.50 19.27
C SER A 19 -4.82 -22.16 19.75
N ARG A 20 -4.60 -21.05 19.03
CA ARG A 20 -5.14 -19.74 19.40
C ARG A 20 -6.63 -19.58 19.08
N MET A 21 -7.09 -20.18 17.98
CA MET A 21 -8.49 -20.12 17.57
C MET A 21 -9.41 -20.99 18.45
N ALA A 22 -8.91 -22.14 18.94
CA ALA A 22 -9.62 -22.99 19.88
C ALA A 22 -9.84 -22.32 21.26
N ILE A 23 -8.88 -21.52 21.73
CA ILE A 23 -8.98 -20.77 23.00
C ILE A 23 -10.02 -19.64 22.87
N PHE A 24 -10.09 -18.97 21.72
CA PHE A 24 -11.06 -17.91 21.45
C PHE A 24 -12.50 -18.45 21.35
N CYS A 25 -12.70 -19.59 20.66
CA CYS A 25 -14.00 -20.25 20.56
C CYS A 25 -14.51 -20.78 21.91
N ASN A 26 -13.62 -21.31 22.76
CA ASN A 26 -14.01 -21.76 24.11
C ASN A 26 -14.41 -20.61 25.04
N ARG A 27 -13.80 -19.43 24.90
CA ARG A 27 -14.20 -18.23 25.66
C ARG A 27 -15.58 -17.71 25.23
N LEU A 28 -15.87 -17.70 23.92
CA LEU A 28 -17.18 -17.33 23.38
C LEU A 28 -18.29 -18.29 23.80
N PHE A 29 -18.00 -19.60 23.88
CA PHE A 29 -18.96 -20.61 24.33
C PHE A 29 -19.28 -20.51 25.83
N ALA A 30 -18.28 -20.21 26.66
CA ALA A 30 -18.46 -19.99 28.10
C ALA A 30 -19.28 -18.71 28.40
N SER A 31 -19.09 -17.64 27.61
CA SER A 31 -19.88 -16.41 27.71
C SER A 31 -21.35 -16.59 27.29
N ALA A 32 -21.61 -17.47 26.31
CA ALA A 32 -22.97 -17.78 25.85
C ALA A 32 -23.76 -18.62 26.87
N GLN A 33 -23.10 -19.53 27.62
CA GLN A 33 -23.76 -20.32 28.67
C GLN A 33 -24.11 -19.49 29.92
N ALA A 34 -23.35 -18.45 30.24
CA ALA A 34 -23.61 -17.57 31.38
C ALA A 34 -24.85 -16.67 31.20
N LEU A 35 -25.25 -16.39 29.96
CA LEU A 35 -26.43 -15.56 29.63
C LEU A 35 -27.77 -16.32 29.68
N THR A 36 -27.74 -17.65 29.80
CA THR A 36 -28.96 -18.49 29.83
C THR A 36 -29.43 -18.91 31.23
N THR A 37 -28.71 -18.56 32.29
CA THR A 37 -29.03 -18.95 33.67
C THR A 37 -29.08 -17.74 34.61
N THR A 38 -29.97 -16.78 34.35
CA THR A 38 -30.46 -15.85 35.39
C THR A 38 -31.72 -15.12 34.92
N ALA A 39 -32.87 -15.78 35.00
CA ALA A 39 -34.18 -15.11 35.03
C ALA A 39 -35.22 -16.03 35.66
N ALA A 40 -35.36 -15.96 36.98
CA ALA A 40 -36.49 -16.53 37.72
C ALA A 40 -37.34 -15.39 38.33
N MET A 41 -38.67 -15.59 38.33
CA MET A 41 -39.74 -14.86 39.06
C MET A 41 -40.41 -13.62 38.41
N PRO A 42 -41.68 -13.26 38.77
CA PRO A 42 -42.86 -13.77 38.06
C PRO A 42 -43.89 -12.71 37.58
N ARG A 43 -44.70 -13.11 36.59
CA ARG A 43 -46.10 -12.74 36.24
C ARG A 43 -46.64 -11.33 36.59
N ALA A 44 -47.17 -10.61 35.56
CA ALA A 44 -48.62 -10.52 35.30
C ALA A 44 -48.99 -9.62 34.09
N ARG A 45 -50.05 -10.04 33.36
CA ARG A 45 -50.90 -9.30 32.39
C ARG A 45 -50.18 -8.74 31.14
N GLN A 46 -50.48 -9.09 29.89
CA GLN A 46 -51.79 -9.14 29.22
C GLN A 46 -51.70 -9.94 27.89
N LYS A 47 -52.85 -10.40 27.38
CA LYS A 47 -53.02 -11.41 26.31
C LYS A 47 -52.95 -10.84 24.88
N ARG A 48 -52.60 -11.75 23.95
CA ARG A 48 -52.85 -11.78 22.49
C ARG A 48 -51.96 -10.91 21.58
N HIS A 49 -50.76 -11.40 21.26
CA HIS A 49 -50.15 -11.36 19.90
C HIS A 49 -48.86 -12.20 19.74
N ARG A 50 -48.68 -13.29 20.53
CA ARG A 50 -47.42 -14.08 20.55
C ARG A 50 -47.50 -15.53 20.05
N ALA A 51 -48.59 -15.95 19.40
CA ALA A 51 -48.66 -17.31 18.84
C ALA A 51 -47.97 -17.46 17.47
N ALA A 52 -47.83 -16.39 16.68
CA ALA A 52 -47.21 -16.46 15.34
C ALA A 52 -45.67 -16.26 15.34
N LYS A 53 -45.10 -15.58 16.36
CA LYS A 53 -43.65 -15.31 16.43
C LYS A 53 -42.83 -16.40 17.12
N VAL A 54 -43.43 -17.25 17.95
CA VAL A 54 -42.70 -18.36 18.61
C VAL A 54 -42.56 -19.57 17.67
N ALA A 55 -43.54 -19.81 16.78
CA ALA A 55 -43.43 -20.85 15.77
C ALA A 55 -42.30 -20.57 14.77
N SER A 56 -42.15 -19.32 14.29
CA SER A 56 -41.13 -18.95 13.30
C SER A 56 -39.69 -19.01 13.83
N VAL A 57 -39.47 -18.70 15.11
CA VAL A 57 -38.13 -18.79 15.75
C VAL A 57 -37.74 -20.24 16.02
N CYS A 58 -38.68 -21.11 16.39
CA CYS A 58 -38.40 -22.54 16.56
C CYS A 58 -38.11 -23.25 15.22
N THR A 59 -38.79 -22.87 14.13
CA THR A 59 -38.49 -23.44 12.80
C THR A 59 -37.13 -22.95 12.29
N PHE A 60 -36.75 -21.70 12.56
CA PHE A 60 -35.45 -21.15 12.14
C PHE A 60 -34.27 -21.78 12.92
N CYS A 61 -34.41 -21.99 14.24
CA CYS A 61 -33.40 -22.69 15.04
C CYS A 61 -33.29 -24.19 14.69
N ALA A 62 -34.39 -24.86 14.32
CA ALA A 62 -34.35 -26.26 13.87
C ALA A 62 -33.67 -26.43 12.49
N ILE A 63 -33.86 -25.45 11.59
CA ILE A 63 -33.17 -25.40 10.29
C ILE A 63 -31.66 -25.13 10.47
N LEU A 64 -31.29 -24.20 11.37
CA LEU A 64 -29.88 -23.93 11.69
C LEU A 64 -29.20 -25.14 12.35
N ALA A 65 -29.88 -25.84 13.28
CA ALA A 65 -29.36 -27.04 13.90
C ALA A 65 -29.18 -28.21 12.90
N SER A 66 -30.06 -28.31 11.90
CA SER A 66 -29.96 -29.32 10.83
C SER A 66 -28.84 -29.02 9.84
N LEU A 67 -28.56 -27.74 9.56
CA LEU A 67 -27.45 -27.29 8.70
C LEU A 67 -26.07 -27.44 9.36
N ILE A 68 -25.99 -27.45 10.69
CA ILE A 68 -24.75 -27.65 11.45
C ILE A 68 -24.51 -29.15 11.79
N ALA A 69 -25.56 -29.96 11.92
CA ALA A 69 -25.44 -31.39 12.23
C ALA A 69 -25.11 -32.29 11.01
N ALA A 70 -25.50 -31.89 9.80
CA ALA A 70 -25.21 -32.64 8.57
C ALA A 70 -23.70 -32.73 8.21
N PRO A 71 -22.87 -31.68 8.37
CA PRO A 71 -21.43 -31.79 8.13
C PRO A 71 -20.67 -32.59 9.19
N VAL A 72 -21.16 -32.60 10.45
CA VAL A 72 -20.48 -33.30 11.56
C VAL A 72 -20.71 -34.82 11.50
N THR A 73 -21.91 -35.25 11.11
CA THR A 73 -22.24 -36.68 10.93
C THR A 73 -21.58 -37.27 9.68
N ALA A 74 -21.45 -36.50 8.59
CA ALA A 74 -20.69 -36.87 7.40
C ALA A 74 -19.18 -37.01 7.69
N PHE A 75 -18.60 -36.13 8.51
CA PHE A 75 -17.20 -36.20 8.92
C PHE A 75 -16.92 -37.38 9.87
N GLN A 76 -17.85 -37.73 10.77
CA GLN A 76 -17.73 -38.89 11.66
C GLN A 76 -17.90 -40.23 10.90
N ALA A 77 -18.82 -40.30 9.92
CA ALA A 77 -18.95 -41.45 9.03
C ALA A 77 -17.72 -41.63 8.12
N TRP A 78 -17.12 -40.52 7.65
CA TRP A 78 -15.87 -40.52 6.90
C TRP A 78 -14.67 -40.99 7.78
N ARG A 79 -14.53 -40.50 9.02
CA ARG A 79 -13.50 -41.00 9.96
C ARG A 79 -13.62 -42.50 10.26
N ALA A 80 -14.84 -43.03 10.37
CA ALA A 80 -15.09 -44.46 10.60
C ALA A 80 -14.89 -45.33 9.33
N SER A 81 -14.93 -44.73 8.14
CA SER A 81 -14.59 -45.37 6.86
C SER A 81 -13.07 -45.32 6.61
N LEU A 82 -12.42 -44.20 6.95
CA LEU A 82 -10.96 -44.02 6.87
C LEU A 82 -10.23 -44.96 7.84
N ALA A 83 -10.75 -45.14 9.06
CA ALA A 83 -10.18 -46.09 10.03
C ALA A 83 -10.34 -47.56 9.62
N ARG A 84 -11.35 -47.91 8.80
CA ARG A 84 -11.51 -49.25 8.22
C ARG A 84 -10.68 -49.46 6.94
N SER A 85 -10.34 -48.37 6.23
CA SER A 85 -9.48 -48.41 5.04
C SER A 85 -7.98 -48.38 5.36
N LEU A 86 -7.59 -47.99 6.58
CA LEU A 86 -6.19 -47.92 7.02
C LEU A 86 -5.66 -49.23 7.64
N GLN A 87 -6.40 -50.33 7.52
CA GLN A 87 -5.97 -51.66 7.98
C GLN A 87 -5.78 -52.68 6.85
N GLY A 88 -5.80 -52.24 5.59
CA GLY A 88 -5.46 -53.06 4.43
C GLY A 88 -4.58 -52.28 3.46
N HIS A 89 -3.43 -52.87 3.14
CA HIS A 89 -2.45 -52.46 2.11
C HIS A 89 -1.26 -51.63 2.61
N CYS A 90 -0.33 -52.34 3.26
CA CYS A 90 1.09 -52.05 3.22
C CYS A 90 1.76 -53.20 2.45
N GLU A 91 2.22 -52.93 1.23
CA GLU A 91 3.33 -53.64 0.59
C GLU A 91 3.73 -52.91 -0.70
N ARG A 92 5.04 -52.72 -0.89
CA ARG A 92 5.76 -52.19 -2.07
C ARG A 92 5.71 -50.68 -2.35
N CYS A 93 6.74 -49.98 -1.85
CA CYS A 93 7.61 -49.16 -2.70
C CYS A 93 8.97 -48.95 -2.01
N ASP A 94 9.86 -49.94 -2.12
CA ASP A 94 11.30 -49.81 -1.85
C ASP A 94 11.99 -49.72 -3.21
N ARG A 95 12.48 -48.53 -3.58
CA ARG A 95 13.27 -48.31 -4.80
C ARG A 95 14.74 -48.34 -4.44
N SER A 96 15.22 -49.56 -4.24
CA SER A 96 16.64 -49.91 -4.33
C SER A 96 16.75 -51.14 -5.24
N ARG A 97 16.95 -50.97 -6.55
CA ARG A 97 17.75 -51.88 -7.41
C ARG A 97 17.67 -51.55 -8.91
N VAL A 98 18.80 -51.10 -9.43
CA VAL A 98 19.57 -51.71 -10.54
C VAL A 98 18.80 -52.08 -11.81
N ILE A 99 18.98 -51.27 -12.85
CA ILE A 99 18.84 -51.71 -14.25
C ILE A 99 20.25 -51.95 -14.80
N ARG A 100 20.57 -53.23 -15.04
CA ARG A 100 21.44 -53.66 -16.13
C ARG A 100 20.86 -54.96 -16.66
N LEU A 101 20.48 -54.99 -17.94
CA LEU A 101 20.47 -56.18 -18.77
C LEU A 101 20.45 -55.75 -20.24
N ALA A 102 21.65 -55.61 -20.81
CA ALA A 102 21.97 -55.98 -22.19
C ALA A 102 23.48 -55.81 -22.39
N SER A 103 24.24 -56.90 -22.24
CA SER A 103 25.46 -57.21 -23.00
C SER A 103 25.94 -58.60 -22.57
N GLN A 104 25.98 -59.52 -23.53
CA GLN A 104 26.62 -60.83 -23.40
C GLN A 104 28.15 -60.68 -23.59
N GLU A 105 28.87 -61.41 -22.73
CA GLU A 105 30.18 -62.05 -22.92
C GLU A 105 31.45 -61.21 -23.16
N GLY A 106 32.45 -61.38 -22.27
CA GLY A 106 33.88 -61.32 -22.61
C GLY A 106 34.81 -60.54 -21.66
N SER A 107 35.39 -61.25 -20.68
CA SER A 107 36.71 -61.09 -19.99
C SER A 107 37.21 -59.73 -19.41
N PRO A 108 37.91 -59.74 -18.24
CA PRO A 108 38.44 -58.53 -17.60
C PRO A 108 39.92 -58.28 -17.95
N GLU A 109 40.34 -57.02 -17.99
CA GLU A 109 41.66 -56.55 -17.51
C GLU A 109 41.80 -55.01 -17.59
N ASP A 110 42.41 -54.48 -16.52
CA ASP A 110 43.24 -53.28 -16.39
C ASP A 110 42.69 -51.86 -16.16
N ASP A 111 43.43 -51.21 -15.25
CA ASP A 111 43.25 -49.97 -14.52
C ASP A 111 43.44 -48.67 -15.34
N ALA A 112 42.96 -47.57 -14.72
CA ALA A 112 43.55 -46.22 -14.67
C ALA A 112 42.70 -45.06 -15.24
N ASP A 113 42.64 -44.01 -14.42
CA ASP A 113 42.37 -42.60 -14.73
C ASP A 113 40.97 -42.18 -15.21
N ALA A 114 40.08 -41.94 -14.25
CA ALA A 114 39.01 -40.96 -14.42
C ALA A 114 39.34 -39.73 -13.57
N ALA A 115 39.88 -38.71 -14.22
CA ALA A 115 39.98 -37.37 -13.67
C ALA A 115 38.56 -36.89 -13.30
N ASP A 116 38.39 -36.53 -12.03
CA ASP A 116 37.23 -35.79 -11.54
C ASP A 116 37.11 -34.51 -12.36
N THR A 117 36.22 -34.55 -13.36
CA THR A 117 35.81 -33.36 -14.08
C THR A 117 34.82 -32.68 -13.17
N GLU A 118 35.29 -31.70 -12.40
CA GLU A 118 34.42 -30.74 -11.72
C GLU A 118 33.38 -30.26 -12.74
N ILE A 119 32.12 -30.62 -12.48
CA ILE A 119 30.99 -30.11 -13.24
C ILE A 119 30.92 -28.63 -12.88
N ALA A 120 31.52 -27.78 -13.72
CA ALA A 120 31.32 -26.35 -13.65
C ALA A 120 29.82 -26.07 -13.78
N GLU A 121 29.19 -25.61 -12.70
CA GLU A 121 27.86 -25.02 -12.71
C GLU A 121 27.88 -23.65 -13.44
N ASP A 122 28.30 -23.64 -14.70
CA ASP A 122 28.00 -22.55 -15.63
C ASP A 122 26.62 -22.84 -16.25
N SER A 123 25.57 -22.81 -15.42
CA SER A 123 24.21 -22.68 -15.95
C SER A 123 24.09 -21.24 -16.47
N GLU A 124 24.04 -21.05 -17.78
CA GLU A 124 23.84 -19.74 -18.41
C GLU A 124 22.74 -18.96 -17.69
N ASP A 125 23.01 -17.68 -17.37
CA ASP A 125 22.02 -16.79 -16.80
C ASP A 125 20.91 -16.56 -17.84
N TRP A 126 19.81 -17.29 -17.66
CA TRP A 126 18.69 -17.31 -18.57
C TRP A 126 17.98 -15.95 -18.68
N GLN A 127 18.14 -15.05 -17.70
CA GLN A 127 17.67 -13.67 -17.80
C GLN A 127 18.52 -12.89 -18.81
N GLU A 128 19.84 -13.06 -18.74
CA GLU A 128 20.77 -12.48 -19.73
C GLU A 128 20.56 -13.08 -21.13
N PHE A 129 20.28 -14.38 -21.23
CA PHE A 129 19.91 -15.01 -22.49
C PHE A 129 18.62 -14.42 -23.09
N ARG A 130 17.56 -14.26 -22.27
CA ARG A 130 16.31 -13.58 -22.70
C ARG A 130 16.56 -12.15 -23.14
N ALA A 131 17.40 -11.40 -22.42
CA ALA A 131 17.76 -10.04 -22.79
C ALA A 131 18.35 -9.96 -24.20
N ARG A 132 19.25 -10.89 -24.56
CA ARG A 132 19.82 -10.98 -25.92
C ARG A 132 18.75 -11.25 -26.98
N LEU A 133 17.79 -12.13 -26.69
CA LEU A 133 16.68 -12.43 -27.61
C LEU A 133 15.77 -11.21 -27.82
N VAL A 134 15.37 -10.53 -26.75
CA VAL A 134 14.53 -9.32 -26.83
C VAL A 134 15.22 -8.23 -27.64
N GLN A 135 16.52 -8.02 -27.42
CA GLN A 135 17.30 -7.06 -28.19
C GLN A 135 17.38 -7.43 -29.68
N GLN A 136 17.48 -8.73 -30.01
CA GLN A 136 17.48 -9.20 -31.39
C GLN A 136 16.13 -8.97 -32.08
N GLU A 137 15.01 -9.19 -31.39
CA GLU A 137 13.67 -8.91 -31.91
C GLU A 137 13.42 -7.41 -32.11
N GLN A 138 13.81 -6.59 -31.13
CA GLN A 138 13.70 -5.11 -31.22
C GLN A 138 14.64 -4.51 -32.28
N GLY A 139 15.76 -5.19 -32.56
CA GLY A 139 16.80 -4.78 -33.50
C GLY A 139 16.70 -5.39 -34.90
N ALA A 140 15.61 -6.10 -35.24
CA ALA A 140 15.40 -6.73 -36.54
C ALA A 140 15.20 -5.69 -37.67
N GLY A 141 16.31 -5.07 -38.09
CA GLY A 141 16.40 -4.07 -39.15
C GLY A 141 17.78 -3.43 -39.34
N ALA A 142 18.74 -3.59 -38.43
CA ALA A 142 20.08 -3.01 -38.59
C ALA A 142 21.16 -4.10 -38.56
N ASN A 143 21.98 -4.14 -39.61
CA ASN A 143 23.13 -5.03 -39.79
C ASN A 143 23.98 -5.13 -38.51
N ALA A 144 24.18 -6.37 -38.07
CA ALA A 144 25.08 -6.74 -37.00
C ALA A 144 26.52 -6.69 -37.51
N ASP A 145 27.18 -5.54 -37.33
CA ASP A 145 28.64 -5.44 -37.22
C ASP A 145 28.95 -4.18 -36.42
N GLY A 146 29.22 -4.35 -35.11
CA GLY A 146 29.66 -3.26 -34.23
C GLY A 146 28.73 -2.91 -33.06
N ILE A 147 28.12 -3.90 -32.40
CA ILE A 147 27.55 -3.64 -31.06
C ILE A 147 28.73 -3.56 -30.08
N SER A 148 29.03 -2.35 -29.60
CA SER A 148 29.98 -2.13 -28.51
C SER A 148 29.57 -2.98 -27.30
N GLN A 149 30.48 -3.81 -26.81
CA GLN A 149 30.30 -4.67 -25.62
C GLN A 149 29.77 -3.90 -24.39
N LYS A 150 29.92 -2.57 -24.33
CA LYS A 150 29.37 -1.71 -23.27
C LYS A 150 27.84 -1.65 -23.19
N LYS A 151 27.10 -1.93 -24.27
CA LYS A 151 25.62 -1.88 -24.24
C LYS A 151 24.99 -3.19 -23.73
N ALA A 152 25.76 -4.28 -23.68
CA ALA A 152 25.31 -5.57 -23.16
C ALA A 152 25.29 -5.63 -21.62
N GLU A 153 25.99 -4.72 -20.95
CA GLU A 153 26.16 -4.72 -19.49
C GLU A 153 25.00 -4.08 -18.71
N GLN A 154 24.04 -3.45 -19.38
CA GLN A 154 22.87 -2.81 -18.75
C GLN A 154 21.61 -3.13 -19.55
N TRP A 155 21.04 -4.31 -19.30
CA TRP A 155 19.83 -4.76 -19.97
C TRP A 155 18.60 -4.59 -19.08
N ALA A 156 17.47 -4.32 -19.74
CA ALA A 156 16.15 -4.26 -19.14
C ALA A 156 15.12 -4.69 -20.21
N TYR A 157 14.11 -5.47 -19.84
CA TYR A 157 13.02 -5.83 -20.76
C TYR A 157 11.72 -6.10 -20.01
N GLU A 158 10.59 -5.75 -20.63
CA GLU A 158 9.24 -6.09 -20.16
C GLU A 158 9.04 -7.60 -20.19
N MET A 159 8.35 -8.13 -19.18
CA MET A 159 7.91 -9.53 -19.18
C MET A 159 6.49 -9.67 -18.61
N PRO A 160 5.66 -10.57 -19.17
CA PRO A 160 4.28 -10.74 -18.72
C PRO A 160 4.14 -11.69 -17.52
N VAL A 161 5.20 -12.40 -17.15
CA VAL A 161 5.19 -13.44 -16.11
C VAL A 161 5.77 -12.88 -14.82
N ILE A 162 5.12 -13.18 -13.69
CA ILE A 162 5.64 -12.86 -12.37
C ILE A 162 6.78 -13.81 -12.04
N GLU A 163 7.94 -13.24 -11.71
CA GLU A 163 9.17 -13.99 -11.49
C GLU A 163 9.87 -13.44 -10.24
N GLN A 164 10.37 -14.32 -9.38
CA GLN A 164 11.20 -13.87 -8.25
C GLN A 164 12.49 -13.24 -8.78
N GLY A 165 12.88 -12.11 -8.20
CA GLY A 165 14.06 -11.35 -8.64
C GLY A 165 13.83 -10.44 -9.84
N SER A 166 12.61 -10.32 -10.33
CA SER A 166 12.22 -9.26 -11.27
C SER A 166 11.83 -7.97 -10.51
N ILE A 167 11.57 -6.91 -11.27
CA ILE A 167 11.06 -5.64 -10.75
C ILE A 167 9.66 -5.32 -11.26
N LEU A 168 8.90 -4.61 -10.44
CA LEU A 168 7.69 -3.89 -10.83
C LEU A 168 8.02 -2.40 -10.90
N LEU A 169 7.66 -1.79 -12.02
CA LEU A 169 7.66 -0.34 -12.18
C LEU A 169 6.22 0.15 -12.14
N SER A 170 5.91 1.13 -11.30
CA SER A 170 4.60 1.81 -11.37
C SER A 170 4.43 2.44 -12.75
N ALA A 171 3.26 2.39 -13.36
CA ALA A 171 3.03 3.06 -14.63
C ALA A 171 2.88 4.59 -14.46
N PRO A 172 3.19 5.39 -15.50
CA PRO A 172 2.81 6.79 -15.57
C PRO A 172 1.27 6.94 -15.50
N ASN A 173 0.79 8.06 -14.97
CA ASN A 173 -0.63 8.42 -14.89
C ASN A 173 -1.50 7.59 -13.92
N ASP A 174 -0.89 6.90 -12.94
CA ASP A 174 -1.66 6.20 -11.91
C ASP A 174 -2.18 7.15 -10.82
N HIS A 175 -3.27 6.75 -10.16
CA HIS A 175 -3.99 7.48 -9.11
C HIS A 175 -3.24 7.58 -7.77
N PHE A 176 -2.00 7.05 -7.69
CA PHE A 176 -1.19 7.01 -6.48
C PHE A 176 -0.91 8.38 -5.86
N ALA A 177 -0.90 9.44 -6.67
CA ALA A 177 -0.66 10.80 -6.19
C ALA A 177 -1.62 11.28 -5.08
N ILE A 178 -2.78 10.63 -4.92
CA ILE A 178 -3.80 11.05 -3.97
C ILE A 178 -3.82 10.21 -2.69
N ASN A 179 -3.53 8.92 -2.74
CA ASN A 179 -3.73 8.01 -1.59
C ASN A 179 -2.57 7.06 -1.30
N GLN A 180 -1.56 6.98 -2.18
CA GLN A 180 -0.40 6.11 -2.03
C GLN A 180 0.81 6.74 -2.70
N GLN A 181 1.16 7.97 -2.32
CA GLN A 181 2.19 8.78 -2.98
C GLN A 181 3.52 8.03 -3.08
N TYR A 182 3.82 7.16 -2.11
CA TYR A 182 5.01 6.31 -2.11
C TYR A 182 5.10 5.38 -3.33
N PHE A 183 3.98 5.00 -3.97
CA PHE A 183 3.96 4.20 -5.20
C PHE A 183 4.10 5.01 -6.49
N HIS A 184 4.09 6.35 -6.44
CA HIS A 184 4.35 7.17 -7.63
C HIS A 184 5.79 7.01 -8.12
N LYS A 185 6.03 6.61 -9.37
CA LYS A 185 7.37 6.34 -9.92
C LYS A 185 8.18 5.41 -9.02
N ASN A 186 7.60 4.27 -8.68
CA ASN A 186 8.15 3.31 -7.73
C ASN A 186 8.82 2.13 -8.44
N VAL A 187 9.95 1.68 -7.88
CA VAL A 187 10.66 0.47 -8.29
C VAL A 187 10.58 -0.56 -7.17
N ILE A 188 9.80 -1.62 -7.36
CA ILE A 188 9.67 -2.71 -6.39
C ILE A 188 10.43 -3.92 -6.91
N PHE A 189 11.28 -4.53 -6.08
CA PHE A 189 11.97 -5.78 -6.39
C PHE A 189 11.27 -6.97 -5.72
N LEU A 190 10.96 -8.01 -6.48
CA LEU A 190 10.26 -9.19 -5.95
C LEU A 190 11.24 -10.11 -5.23
N VAL A 191 11.17 -10.10 -3.89
CA VAL A 191 12.01 -10.93 -3.01
C VAL A 191 11.51 -12.36 -2.96
N THR A 192 10.18 -12.55 -2.96
CA THR A 192 9.57 -13.87 -2.87
C THR A 192 8.31 -13.91 -3.71
N HIS A 193 8.17 -14.95 -4.54
CA HIS A 193 6.93 -15.23 -5.26
C HIS A 193 6.55 -16.70 -5.08
N THR A 194 5.38 -16.93 -4.49
CA THR A 194 4.77 -18.25 -4.31
C THR A 194 3.29 -18.19 -4.70
N ASP A 195 2.66 -19.34 -4.90
CA ASP A 195 1.22 -19.43 -5.21
C ASP A 195 0.35 -18.78 -4.11
N ASP A 196 0.82 -18.77 -2.87
CA ASP A 196 0.10 -18.26 -1.71
C ASP A 196 0.37 -16.78 -1.41
N PHE A 197 1.53 -16.25 -1.82
CA PHE A 197 1.93 -14.89 -1.47
C PHE A 197 3.04 -14.36 -2.36
N THR A 198 2.96 -13.09 -2.71
CA THR A 198 4.07 -12.35 -3.35
C THR A 198 4.53 -11.22 -2.44
N LYS A 199 5.84 -11.17 -2.21
CA LYS A 199 6.52 -10.15 -1.41
C LYS A 199 7.50 -9.38 -2.28
N GLY A 200 7.34 -8.07 -2.32
CA GLY A 200 8.29 -7.15 -2.95
C GLY A 200 8.85 -6.15 -1.93
N VAL A 201 9.98 -5.51 -2.27
CA VAL A 201 10.54 -4.40 -1.51
C VAL A 201 10.81 -3.21 -2.41
N ILE A 202 10.45 -2.01 -1.97
CA ILE A 202 10.69 -0.77 -2.70
C ILE A 202 12.18 -0.44 -2.67
N LEU A 203 12.80 -0.23 -3.83
CA LEU A 203 14.22 0.03 -3.96
C LEU A 203 14.58 1.52 -4.06
N ASN A 204 13.66 2.38 -4.48
CA ASN A 204 13.96 3.79 -4.79
C ASN A 204 13.37 4.78 -3.76
N ARG A 205 13.31 4.37 -2.49
CA ARG A 205 12.86 5.21 -1.37
C ARG A 205 13.91 5.24 -0.26
N PRO A 206 15.03 5.94 -0.47
CA PRO A 206 15.99 6.17 0.59
C PRO A 206 15.36 6.97 1.73
N THR A 207 15.89 6.81 2.93
CA THR A 207 15.46 7.58 4.10
C THR A 207 16.65 8.17 4.82
N ALA A 208 16.41 9.22 5.60
CA ALA A 208 17.38 9.74 6.56
C ALA A 208 17.26 9.10 7.96
N PHE A 209 16.46 8.03 8.09
CA PHE A 209 16.32 7.27 9.32
C PHE A 209 17.49 6.30 9.48
N SER A 210 17.94 6.17 10.72
CA SER A 210 18.88 5.13 11.13
C SER A 210 18.19 3.98 11.85
N THR A 211 18.91 2.89 12.08
CA THR A 211 18.40 1.77 12.89
C THR A 211 17.97 2.21 14.28
N ALA A 212 18.74 3.09 14.94
CA ALA A 212 18.39 3.64 16.25
C ALA A 212 17.09 4.46 16.23
N ASP A 213 16.83 5.18 15.14
CA ASP A 213 15.57 5.91 14.98
C ASP A 213 14.38 4.95 14.90
N VAL A 214 14.51 3.88 14.11
CA VAL A 214 13.45 2.89 13.96
C VAL A 214 13.20 2.16 15.29
N GLU A 215 14.24 1.78 16.04
CA GLU A 215 14.05 1.20 17.39
C GLU A 215 13.26 2.13 18.30
N THR A 216 13.65 3.41 18.33
CA THR A 216 13.00 4.44 19.14
C THR A 216 11.54 4.62 18.75
N GLN A 217 11.26 4.71 17.45
CA GLN A 217 9.92 4.88 16.91
C GLN A 217 9.00 3.71 17.27
N PHE A 218 9.49 2.48 17.16
CA PHE A 218 8.71 1.27 17.47
C PHE A 218 8.86 0.82 18.94
N LYS A 219 9.21 1.75 19.86
CA LYS A 219 9.25 1.50 21.32
C LYS A 219 10.09 0.28 21.69
N ASN A 220 11.16 0.02 20.97
CA ASN A 220 12.05 -1.14 21.12
C ASN A 220 11.34 -2.51 20.95
N LEU A 221 10.25 -2.58 20.19
CA LEU A 221 9.65 -3.85 19.77
C LEU A 221 10.56 -4.65 18.84
N VAL A 222 11.49 -3.94 18.18
CA VAL A 222 12.59 -4.49 17.41
C VAL A 222 13.91 -4.03 18.02
N ASN A 223 14.92 -4.89 17.91
CA ASN A 223 16.25 -4.64 18.41
C ASN A 223 17.24 -4.88 17.26
N PHE A 224 17.57 -3.80 16.57
CA PHE A 224 18.64 -3.69 15.58
C PHE A 224 20.02 -3.48 16.24
N SER A 225 20.06 -3.14 17.52
CA SER A 225 21.24 -2.74 18.27
C SER A 225 21.61 -3.77 19.35
N HIS A 226 22.88 -4.17 19.40
CA HIS A 226 23.50 -4.72 20.60
C HIS A 226 24.47 -3.68 21.17
N GLU A 227 24.85 -3.75 22.45
CA GLU A 227 25.82 -2.79 23.02
C GLU A 227 27.09 -2.72 22.16
N GLY A 228 27.42 -1.53 21.66
CA GLY A 228 28.59 -1.30 20.77
C GLY A 228 28.36 -1.59 19.29
N ALA A 229 27.13 -1.88 18.84
CA ALA A 229 26.81 -2.05 17.43
C ALA A 229 26.72 -0.71 16.69
N ASP A 230 27.27 -0.66 15.46
CA ASP A 230 27.15 0.49 14.58
C ASP A 230 25.69 0.74 14.18
N ASP A 231 25.32 2.02 14.09
CA ASP A 231 24.00 2.48 13.65
C ASP A 231 23.95 2.57 12.12
N TRP A 232 22.94 1.97 11.47
CA TRP A 232 22.87 1.81 10.02
C TRP A 232 21.78 2.66 9.37
N ASN A 233 22.03 3.13 8.14
CA ASN A 233 20.99 3.84 7.37
C ASN A 233 19.92 2.85 6.92
N VAL A 234 18.67 3.30 6.91
CA VAL A 234 17.50 2.48 6.56
C VAL A 234 16.86 2.99 5.27
N TRP A 235 16.35 2.09 4.45
CA TRP A 235 15.53 2.38 3.27
C TRP A 235 14.08 1.99 3.52
N CYS A 236 13.14 2.70 2.92
CA CYS A 236 11.71 2.36 2.99
C CYS A 236 11.44 1.22 2.01
N GLY A 237 11.22 0.02 2.56
CA GLY A 237 10.98 -1.21 1.80
C GLY A 237 9.52 -1.45 1.44
N GLY A 238 8.57 -0.75 2.05
CA GLY A 238 7.15 -0.91 1.71
C GLY A 238 6.18 -0.31 2.71
N ASP A 239 4.89 -0.46 2.39
CA ASP A 239 3.74 0.00 3.17
C ASP A 239 3.33 -0.98 4.27
N CYS A 240 3.56 -2.28 4.08
CA CYS A 240 3.29 -3.30 5.09
C CYS A 240 4.45 -3.41 6.08
N GLN A 241 4.16 -3.29 7.38
CA GLN A 241 5.16 -3.44 8.45
C GLN A 241 6.43 -2.59 8.23
N GLY A 242 6.25 -1.43 7.60
CA GLY A 242 7.33 -0.50 7.26
C GLY A 242 7.49 0.64 8.25
N ILE A 243 8.34 1.61 7.90
CA ILE A 243 8.71 2.75 8.76
C ILE A 243 7.50 3.64 9.08
N ASN A 244 6.46 3.65 8.24
CA ASN A 244 5.25 4.46 8.46
C ASN A 244 4.09 3.67 9.08
N GLU A 245 4.32 2.42 9.48
CA GLU A 245 3.30 1.60 10.14
C GLU A 245 3.10 2.04 11.60
N ARG A 246 1.98 1.63 12.20
CA ARG A 246 1.70 1.89 13.60
C ARG A 246 2.81 1.38 14.52
N GLU A 247 3.19 2.22 15.48
CA GLU A 247 4.26 1.95 16.46
C GLU A 247 4.06 0.67 17.31
N ASP A 248 2.85 0.11 17.35
CA ASP A 248 2.51 -1.13 18.07
C ASP A 248 2.64 -2.41 17.23
N ILE A 249 2.98 -2.29 15.95
CA ILE A 249 3.24 -3.41 15.05
C ILE A 249 4.75 -3.48 14.82
N PRO A 250 5.43 -4.61 15.12
CA PRO A 250 6.86 -4.73 14.89
C PRO A 250 7.15 -4.66 13.38
N PRO A 251 8.12 -3.84 12.95
CA PRO A 251 8.48 -3.76 11.54
C PRO A 251 9.18 -5.03 11.08
N GLU A 252 8.98 -5.37 9.81
CA GLU A 252 9.76 -6.39 9.12
C GLU A 252 10.87 -5.72 8.30
N TYR A 253 11.96 -6.44 8.02
CA TYR A 253 13.05 -5.91 7.22
C TYR A 253 13.68 -6.98 6.32
N SER A 254 14.46 -6.53 5.34
CA SER A 254 15.25 -7.38 4.44
C SER A 254 16.59 -6.69 4.18
N VAL A 255 17.67 -7.47 4.12
CA VAL A 255 19.02 -6.94 3.85
C VAL A 255 19.52 -7.55 2.55
N LEU A 256 19.58 -6.73 1.50
CA LEU A 256 20.02 -7.17 0.18
C LEU A 256 21.49 -6.83 -0.06
N HIS A 257 22.21 -7.71 -0.78
CA HIS A 257 23.58 -7.43 -1.24
C HIS A 257 23.90 -8.15 -2.55
N GLY A 258 24.95 -7.68 -3.23
CA GLY A 258 25.48 -8.27 -4.48
C GLY A 258 26.79 -9.04 -4.31
N LEU A 259 27.29 -9.19 -3.08
CA LEU A 259 28.59 -9.81 -2.81
C LEU A 259 28.57 -11.34 -3.04
N LYS A 260 29.14 -11.78 -4.17
CA LYS A 260 29.27 -13.21 -4.51
C LYS A 260 30.07 -14.01 -3.47
N SER A 261 31.06 -13.40 -2.83
CA SER A 261 31.86 -14.02 -1.77
C SER A 261 31.04 -14.43 -0.53
N LEU A 262 29.83 -13.90 -0.38
CA LEU A 262 28.94 -14.20 0.73
C LEU A 262 27.80 -15.15 0.33
N ALA A 263 27.76 -15.65 -0.91
CA ALA A 263 26.64 -16.45 -1.43
C ALA A 263 26.31 -17.67 -0.55
N ASP A 264 27.31 -18.35 0.02
CA ASP A 264 27.12 -19.53 0.88
C ASP A 264 26.54 -19.20 2.26
N ARG A 265 26.56 -17.93 2.65
CA ARG A 265 26.06 -17.41 3.94
C ARG A 265 24.73 -16.67 3.78
N SER A 266 24.14 -16.71 2.60
CA SER A 266 23.01 -15.88 2.21
C SER A 266 21.98 -16.67 1.43
N GLU A 267 20.74 -16.20 1.44
CA GLU A 267 19.68 -16.75 0.61
C GLU A 267 19.76 -16.12 -0.79
N LYS A 268 19.90 -16.94 -1.83
CA LYS A 268 19.90 -16.47 -3.21
C LYS A 268 18.48 -16.15 -3.67
N ILE A 269 18.22 -14.89 -4.03
CA ILE A 269 16.92 -14.47 -4.59
C ILE A 269 16.92 -14.68 -6.10
N THR A 270 17.93 -14.11 -6.77
CA THR A 270 18.22 -14.29 -8.20
C THR A 270 19.73 -14.23 -8.40
N GLN A 271 20.20 -14.47 -9.62
CA GLN A 271 21.63 -14.41 -9.93
C GLN A 271 22.20 -13.03 -9.60
N GLY A 272 23.18 -12.99 -8.69
CA GLY A 272 23.83 -11.75 -8.26
C GLY A 272 23.08 -10.94 -7.20
N VAL A 273 21.94 -11.41 -6.67
CA VAL A 273 21.23 -10.77 -5.55
C VAL A 273 20.95 -11.78 -4.46
N TYR A 274 21.37 -11.42 -3.25
CA TYR A 274 21.29 -12.27 -2.08
C TYR A 274 20.67 -11.52 -0.89
N SER A 275 20.03 -12.27 0.00
CA SER A 275 19.48 -11.79 1.26
C SER A 275 20.28 -12.38 2.43
N ILE A 276 20.61 -11.56 3.43
CA ILE A 276 21.35 -11.99 4.62
C ILE A 276 20.67 -11.48 5.89
N GLY A 277 20.89 -12.14 7.02
CA GLY A 277 20.48 -11.61 8.32
C GLY A 277 21.26 -10.34 8.69
N LEU A 278 20.57 -9.32 9.22
CA LEU A 278 21.20 -8.05 9.61
C LEU A 278 22.35 -8.25 10.61
N GLU A 279 22.17 -9.13 11.59
CA GLU A 279 23.21 -9.43 12.58
C GLU A 279 24.47 -10.01 11.95
N ASP A 280 24.32 -10.86 10.93
CA ASP A 280 25.47 -11.44 10.24
C ASP A 280 26.13 -10.43 9.31
N ALA A 281 25.36 -9.54 8.66
CA ALA A 281 25.90 -8.40 7.93
C ALA A 281 26.69 -7.45 8.85
N LYS A 282 26.16 -7.12 10.03
CA LYS A 282 26.87 -6.28 11.02
C LYS A 282 28.18 -6.92 11.48
N LYS A 283 28.21 -8.24 11.74
CA LYS A 283 29.44 -8.97 12.09
C LYS A 283 30.48 -8.92 10.97
N LEU A 284 30.05 -9.07 9.71
CA LEU A 284 30.92 -8.99 8.54
C LEU A 284 31.58 -7.62 8.41
N VAL A 285 30.79 -6.55 8.61
CA VAL A 285 31.30 -5.18 8.60
C VAL A 285 32.26 -4.93 9.76
N ALA A 286 31.91 -5.38 10.97
CA ALA A 286 32.78 -5.25 12.15
C ALA A 286 34.11 -6.02 12.00
N ALA A 287 34.11 -7.13 11.26
CA ALA A 287 35.31 -7.90 10.93
C ALA A 287 36.15 -7.29 9.77
N GLY A 288 35.63 -6.27 9.08
CA GLY A 288 36.28 -5.68 7.90
C GLY A 288 36.19 -6.56 6.65
N GLU A 289 35.29 -7.55 6.63
CA GLU A 289 35.08 -8.46 5.48
C GLU A 289 34.18 -7.84 4.39
N ALA A 290 33.40 -6.81 4.74
CA ALA A 290 32.52 -6.07 3.84
C ALA A 290 32.37 -4.61 4.29
N ASP A 291 31.98 -3.71 3.39
CA ASP A 291 31.58 -2.35 3.74
C ASP A 291 30.09 -2.32 4.11
N LYS A 292 29.71 -1.40 5.00
CA LYS A 292 28.32 -1.13 5.35
C LYS A 292 27.46 -0.79 4.13
N ASP A 293 28.02 -0.11 3.13
CA ASP A 293 27.34 0.25 1.89
C ASP A 293 27.16 -0.92 0.92
N ASP A 294 27.79 -2.08 1.18
CA ASP A 294 27.54 -3.31 0.41
C ASP A 294 26.16 -3.92 0.71
N PHE A 295 25.51 -3.46 1.77
CA PHE A 295 24.25 -3.99 2.27
C PHE A 295 23.15 -2.93 2.27
N LEU A 296 22.01 -3.27 1.68
CA LEU A 296 20.83 -2.42 1.62
C LEU A 296 19.79 -2.90 2.64
N LEU A 297 19.69 -2.20 3.77
CA LEU A 297 18.69 -2.49 4.81
C LEU A 297 17.35 -1.81 4.47
N LEU A 298 16.36 -2.62 4.11
CA LEU A 298 15.02 -2.20 3.72
C LEU A 298 14.03 -2.56 4.82
N VAL A 299 13.30 -1.58 5.35
CA VAL A 299 12.28 -1.79 6.38
C VAL A 299 10.88 -1.66 5.78
N GLY A 300 10.07 -2.70 5.97
CA GLY A 300 8.78 -2.91 5.33
C GLY A 300 8.85 -3.70 4.03
N TYR A 301 7.69 -4.08 3.52
CA TYR A 301 7.53 -4.74 2.22
C TYR A 301 6.20 -4.37 1.58
N CYS A 302 6.05 -4.69 0.31
CA CYS A 302 4.79 -4.65 -0.43
C CYS A 302 4.28 -6.08 -0.61
N GLY A 303 3.03 -6.33 -0.19
CA GLY A 303 2.46 -7.67 -0.14
C GLY A 303 1.25 -7.82 -1.05
N TRP A 304 1.21 -8.90 -1.82
CA TRP A 304 0.06 -9.27 -2.63
C TRP A 304 -0.49 -10.63 -2.22
N SER A 305 -1.82 -10.67 -2.05
CA SER A 305 -2.57 -11.90 -1.81
C SER A 305 -2.55 -12.83 -3.05
N PRO A 306 -2.90 -14.12 -2.91
CA PRO A 306 -2.93 -15.06 -4.03
C PRO A 306 -3.68 -14.51 -5.25
N GLY A 307 -3.00 -14.46 -6.40
CA GLY A 307 -3.56 -13.98 -7.67
C GLY A 307 -3.83 -12.48 -7.76
N GLN A 308 -3.58 -11.69 -6.70
CA GLN A 308 -3.81 -10.24 -6.71
C GLN A 308 -2.87 -9.54 -7.67
N LEU A 309 -1.55 -9.78 -7.58
CA LEU A 309 -0.57 -9.14 -8.45
C LEU A 309 -0.82 -9.46 -9.93
N GLN A 310 -1.14 -10.72 -10.25
CA GLN A 310 -1.49 -11.10 -11.61
C GLN A 310 -2.75 -10.35 -12.08
N GLY A 311 -3.76 -10.23 -11.22
CA GLY A 311 -4.96 -9.46 -11.52
C GLY A 311 -4.70 -7.97 -11.75
N GLU A 312 -3.74 -7.38 -11.03
CA GLU A 312 -3.28 -6.01 -11.27
C GLU A 312 -2.56 -5.90 -12.62
N LEU A 313 -1.60 -6.78 -12.92
CA LEU A 313 -0.90 -6.79 -14.22
C LEU A 313 -1.85 -6.99 -15.42
N ASP A 314 -2.87 -7.84 -15.28
CA ASP A 314 -3.80 -8.16 -16.37
C ASP A 314 -4.85 -7.08 -16.62
N ARG A 315 -5.32 -6.41 -15.56
CA ARG A 315 -6.52 -5.55 -15.62
C ARG A 315 -6.21 -4.08 -15.46
N SER A 316 -5.10 -3.74 -14.83
CA SER A 316 -4.73 -2.36 -14.58
C SER A 316 -3.39 -2.05 -15.24
N ASN A 317 -3.33 -0.88 -15.88
CA ASN A 317 -2.06 -0.30 -16.29
C ASN A 317 -1.38 0.31 -15.05
N THR A 318 -1.34 -0.39 -13.91
CA THR A 318 -0.78 0.08 -12.64
C THR A 318 0.69 -0.29 -12.55
N TRP A 319 1.03 -1.50 -12.98
CA TRP A 319 2.38 -2.03 -12.90
C TRP A 319 2.89 -2.49 -14.26
N THR A 320 4.17 -2.24 -14.52
CA THR A 320 4.94 -2.86 -15.59
C THR A 320 5.92 -3.82 -14.97
N MET A 321 5.77 -5.11 -15.28
CA MET A 321 6.72 -6.14 -14.84
C MET A 321 7.92 -6.16 -15.79
N ALA A 322 9.12 -6.12 -15.24
CA ALA A 322 10.36 -6.11 -16.01
C ALA A 322 11.46 -6.91 -15.33
N SER A 323 12.37 -7.47 -16.13
CA SER A 323 13.65 -7.98 -15.62
C SER A 323 14.76 -7.03 -16.04
N ILE A 324 15.72 -6.85 -15.15
CA ILE A 324 16.83 -5.92 -15.28
C ILE A 324 18.11 -6.57 -14.76
N ASP A 325 19.28 -6.16 -15.28
CA ASP A 325 20.56 -6.62 -14.76
C ASP A 325 20.72 -6.23 -13.27
N PRO A 326 20.66 -7.19 -12.33
CA PRO A 326 20.60 -6.85 -10.91
C PRO A 326 21.93 -6.30 -10.38
N ARG A 327 23.05 -6.61 -11.06
CA ARG A 327 24.39 -6.14 -10.70
C ARG A 327 24.50 -4.63 -10.88
N THR A 328 24.04 -4.14 -12.03
CA THR A 328 23.96 -2.70 -12.31
C THR A 328 23.07 -2.00 -11.29
N LEU A 329 21.88 -2.55 -11.03
CA LEU A 329 20.92 -2.00 -10.07
C LEU A 329 21.50 -1.85 -8.66
N LEU A 330 22.09 -2.91 -8.11
CA LEU A 330 22.68 -2.88 -6.76
C LEU A 330 23.90 -1.97 -6.68
N GLY A 331 24.70 -1.87 -7.75
CA GLY A 331 25.83 -0.95 -7.82
C GLY A 331 25.41 0.52 -7.74
N GLU A 332 24.33 0.89 -8.42
CA GLU A 332 23.73 2.23 -8.34
C GLU A 332 23.18 2.51 -6.94
N LEU A 333 22.43 1.55 -6.36
CA LEU A 333 21.87 1.67 -5.01
C LEU A 333 22.96 1.82 -3.95
N ARG A 334 24.06 1.06 -4.05
CA ARG A 334 25.25 1.21 -3.20
C ARG A 334 25.83 2.62 -3.29
N THR A 335 25.97 3.15 -4.51
CA THR A 335 26.50 4.51 -4.73
C THR A 335 25.58 5.58 -4.13
N ALA A 336 24.28 5.44 -4.31
CA ALA A 336 23.27 6.32 -3.72
C ALA A 336 23.32 6.26 -2.18
N GLN A 337 23.40 5.04 -1.61
CA GLN A 337 23.52 4.83 -0.17
C GLN A 337 24.79 5.49 0.39
N SER A 338 25.95 5.25 -0.21
CA SER A 338 27.21 5.89 0.22
C SER A 338 27.12 7.41 0.21
N SER A 339 26.49 7.98 -0.82
CA SER A 339 26.34 9.43 -0.97
C SER A 339 25.40 10.02 0.08
N LEU A 340 24.27 9.35 0.34
CA LEU A 340 23.33 9.75 1.39
C LEU A 340 23.94 9.63 2.78
N ARG A 341 24.59 8.50 3.08
CA ARG A 341 25.24 8.25 4.37
C ARG A 341 26.26 9.33 4.70
N LYS A 342 27.12 9.70 3.74
CA LYS A 342 28.08 10.80 3.90
C LYS A 342 27.40 12.14 4.21
N ARG A 343 26.28 12.45 3.55
CA ARG A 343 25.51 13.67 3.85
C ARG A 343 24.95 13.65 5.27
N ILE A 344 24.40 12.52 5.71
CA ILE A 344 23.87 12.35 7.08
C ILE A 344 25.00 12.45 8.12
N GLU A 345 26.15 11.82 7.88
CA GLU A 345 27.31 11.88 8.78
C GLU A 345 27.91 13.28 8.90
N GLN A 346 27.82 14.09 7.83
CA GLN A 346 28.28 15.48 7.81
C GLN A 346 27.26 16.47 8.37
N ALA A 347 26.01 16.04 8.60
CA ALA A 347 24.96 16.90 9.10
C ALA A 347 25.19 17.29 10.57
N SER A 348 24.97 18.56 10.87
CA SER A 348 24.96 19.11 12.22
C SER A 348 23.55 19.02 12.84
N SER A 349 23.49 19.08 14.16
CA SER A 349 22.20 19.17 14.86
C SER A 349 21.47 20.47 14.45
N GLY A 350 20.28 20.32 13.86
CA GLY A 350 19.47 21.43 13.36
C GLY A 350 19.53 21.67 11.86
N ASP A 351 20.37 20.91 11.11
CA ASP A 351 20.34 20.94 9.65
C ASP A 351 18.98 20.48 9.13
N ILE A 352 18.52 21.11 8.05
CA ILE A 352 17.22 20.82 7.44
C ILE A 352 17.45 19.90 6.24
N PHE A 353 16.79 18.75 6.24
CA PHE A 353 16.79 17.84 5.11
C PHE A 353 15.46 17.93 4.37
N THR A 354 15.53 17.77 3.06
CA THR A 354 14.40 17.69 2.15
C THR A 354 14.50 16.44 1.26
N ALA A 355 13.49 16.19 0.44
CA ALA A 355 13.45 15.10 -0.51
C ALA A 355 14.61 15.18 -1.51
N ASP A 356 15.13 16.38 -1.80
CA ASP A 356 16.31 16.55 -2.66
C ASP A 356 17.59 16.08 -1.96
N ASP A 357 17.66 16.24 -0.62
CA ASP A 357 18.78 15.79 0.20
C ASP A 357 18.74 14.28 0.48
N VAL A 358 17.57 13.67 0.54
CA VAL A 358 17.44 12.22 0.76
C VAL A 358 17.45 11.45 -0.55
N GLY A 359 16.81 12.00 -1.58
CA GLY A 359 16.55 11.39 -2.88
C GLY A 359 15.07 10.98 -3.02
N ASP A 360 14.45 11.35 -4.13
CA ASP A 360 13.05 11.00 -4.44
C ASP A 360 12.89 9.72 -5.28
N GLY A 361 13.99 9.21 -5.83
CA GLY A 361 14.02 7.99 -6.63
C GLY A 361 13.37 8.12 -8.02
N ILE A 362 12.99 9.32 -8.42
CA ILE A 362 12.31 9.59 -9.71
C ILE A 362 13.25 9.27 -10.87
N GLU A 363 14.49 9.78 -10.82
CA GLU A 363 15.49 9.56 -11.88
C GLU A 363 15.78 8.08 -12.12
N MET A 364 15.89 7.30 -11.03
CA MET A 364 16.08 5.85 -11.11
C MET A 364 14.91 5.17 -11.82
N TRP A 365 13.67 5.53 -11.47
CA TRP A 365 12.48 4.98 -12.11
C TRP A 365 12.40 5.39 -13.59
N GLU A 366 12.63 6.66 -13.93
CA GLU A 366 12.54 7.17 -15.32
C GLU A 366 13.54 6.46 -16.22
N ARG A 367 14.78 6.28 -15.74
CA ARG A 367 15.82 5.54 -16.46
C ARG A 367 15.43 4.07 -16.66
N LEU A 368 14.97 3.38 -15.62
CA LEU A 368 14.56 1.98 -15.74
C LEU A 368 13.34 1.80 -16.64
N TYR A 369 12.36 2.71 -16.54
CA TYR A 369 11.13 2.67 -17.33
C TYR A 369 11.42 2.92 -18.81
N THR A 370 12.23 3.92 -19.14
CA THR A 370 12.64 4.21 -20.52
C THR A 370 13.57 3.13 -21.09
N ALA A 371 14.38 2.47 -20.27
CA ALA A 371 15.23 1.36 -20.69
C ALA A 371 14.44 0.14 -21.22
N LEU A 372 13.13 0.03 -20.92
CA LEU A 372 12.27 -1.02 -21.46
C LEU A 372 11.96 -0.85 -22.97
N GLY A 373 12.22 0.34 -23.54
CA GLY A 373 12.17 0.59 -24.98
C GLY A 373 11.27 1.76 -25.41
N PRO A 374 11.17 2.02 -26.73
CA PRO A 374 10.56 3.25 -27.27
C PRO A 374 9.09 3.47 -26.90
N LYS A 375 8.31 2.39 -26.71
CA LYS A 375 6.91 2.45 -26.26
C LYS A 375 6.80 3.16 -24.91
N TYR A 376 7.73 2.90 -23.99
CA TYR A 376 7.73 3.44 -22.64
C TYR A 376 8.25 4.87 -22.59
N GLU A 377 9.24 5.18 -23.42
CA GLU A 377 9.70 6.55 -23.63
C GLU A 377 8.57 7.44 -24.16
N GLN A 378 7.81 6.96 -25.16
CA GLN A 378 6.62 7.67 -25.64
C GLN A 378 5.56 7.80 -24.54
N SER A 379 5.28 6.72 -23.79
CA SER A 379 4.29 6.77 -22.70
C SER A 379 4.66 7.78 -21.60
N LEU A 380 5.95 7.91 -21.27
CA LEU A 380 6.44 8.90 -20.32
C LEU A 380 6.35 10.31 -20.91
N ALA A 381 6.68 10.50 -22.19
CA ALA A 381 6.54 11.78 -22.88
C ALA A 381 5.07 12.24 -22.93
N ASP A 382 4.15 11.32 -23.22
CA ASP A 382 2.71 11.58 -23.23
C ASP A 382 2.24 12.00 -21.83
N PHE A 383 2.66 11.30 -20.78
CA PHE A 383 2.33 11.66 -19.40
C PHE A 383 2.90 13.03 -19.00
N ASN A 384 4.14 13.32 -19.38
CA ASN A 384 4.75 14.63 -19.14
C ASN A 384 3.99 15.76 -19.85
N SER A 385 3.45 15.49 -21.05
CA SER A 385 2.68 16.46 -21.81
C SER A 385 1.33 16.84 -21.15
N THR A 386 0.79 16.01 -20.26
CA THR A 386 -0.45 16.33 -19.54
C THR A 386 -0.23 17.38 -18.45
N GLY A 387 1.01 17.57 -17.99
CA GLY A 387 1.35 18.39 -16.83
C GLY A 387 0.89 17.81 -15.49
N ASP A 388 0.39 16.57 -15.46
CA ASP A 388 0.06 15.89 -14.19
C ASP A 388 1.32 15.45 -13.45
N ASN A 389 2.39 15.13 -14.19
CA ASN A 389 3.66 14.70 -13.62
C ASN A 389 4.22 15.67 -12.56
N GLU A 390 4.14 16.99 -12.80
CA GLU A 390 4.64 17.99 -11.87
C GLU A 390 3.90 17.94 -10.52
N HIS A 391 2.58 17.76 -10.56
CA HIS A 391 1.78 17.61 -9.35
C HIS A 391 2.15 16.33 -8.61
N THR A 392 2.19 15.20 -9.31
CA THR A 392 2.44 13.89 -8.69
C THR A 392 3.85 13.79 -8.11
N ASP A 393 4.86 14.35 -8.79
CA ASP A 393 6.24 14.43 -8.31
C ASP A 393 6.34 15.31 -7.06
N GLU A 394 5.64 16.46 -7.02
CA GLU A 394 5.57 17.30 -5.82
C GLU A 394 4.90 16.56 -4.66
N MET A 395 3.79 15.84 -4.89
CA MET A 395 3.12 15.08 -3.83
C MET A 395 4.02 13.99 -3.26
N LEU A 396 4.80 13.29 -4.09
CA LEU A 396 5.81 12.34 -3.63
C LEU A 396 6.87 13.03 -2.76
N ARG A 397 7.48 14.13 -3.21
CA ARG A 397 8.50 14.86 -2.43
C ARG A 397 7.97 15.34 -1.08
N ARG A 398 6.73 15.81 -1.05
CA ARG A 398 6.06 16.23 0.20
C ARG A 398 5.78 15.04 1.11
N TRP A 399 5.44 13.88 0.56
CA TRP A 399 5.34 12.64 1.33
C TRP A 399 6.71 12.24 1.89
N ILE A 400 7.78 12.28 1.11
CA ILE A 400 9.15 11.98 1.56
C ILE A 400 9.56 12.91 2.73
N ASN A 401 9.39 14.22 2.58
CA ASN A 401 9.69 15.19 3.64
C ASN A 401 8.95 14.88 4.96
N ARG A 402 7.76 14.29 4.86
CA ARG A 402 6.93 13.94 6.01
C ARG A 402 7.18 12.52 6.53
N CYS A 403 7.58 11.57 5.70
CA CYS A 403 7.54 10.17 6.08
C CYS A 403 8.92 9.53 6.14
N LEU A 404 9.90 10.05 5.41
CA LEU A 404 11.23 9.44 5.27
C LEU A 404 12.36 10.30 5.85
N ILE A 405 12.01 11.41 6.51
CA ILE A 405 12.96 12.32 7.19
C ILE A 405 12.62 12.39 8.68
N PRO A 406 13.57 12.03 9.58
CA PRO A 406 13.40 12.21 11.02
C PRO A 406 13.13 13.66 11.42
N THR A 407 12.34 13.87 12.49
CA THR A 407 11.96 15.21 12.97
C THR A 407 13.14 16.09 13.35
N ARG A 408 14.28 15.50 13.76
CA ARG A 408 15.51 16.26 14.06
C ARG A 408 16.08 17.02 12.85
N TYR A 409 15.79 16.56 11.64
CA TYR A 409 16.17 17.23 10.38
C TYR A 409 15.01 18.03 9.77
N SER A 410 13.92 18.23 10.51
CA SER A 410 12.74 18.98 10.09
C SER A 410 12.21 19.83 11.25
N PRO A 411 12.94 20.88 11.67
CA PRO A 411 12.62 21.66 12.86
C PRO A 411 11.30 22.45 12.75
N GLU A 412 10.83 22.75 11.54
CA GLU A 412 9.52 23.38 11.31
C GLU A 412 8.35 22.39 11.52
N ARG A 413 8.63 21.09 11.54
CA ARG A 413 7.63 20.06 11.81
C ARG A 413 7.42 19.96 13.31
N LEU A 414 6.31 20.50 13.78
CA LEU A 414 5.84 20.28 15.13
C LEU A 414 5.81 18.75 15.43
N PRO A 415 6.28 18.30 16.60
CA PRO A 415 6.18 16.90 16.99
C PRO A 415 4.73 16.42 16.82
N GLU A 416 4.54 15.20 16.32
CA GLU A 416 3.19 14.66 16.07
C GLU A 416 2.31 14.73 17.32
N SER A 417 2.90 14.51 18.50
CA SER A 417 2.20 14.66 19.79
C SER A 417 1.71 16.08 20.09
N GLU A 418 2.39 17.12 19.60
CA GLU A 418 1.99 18.53 19.76
C GLU A 418 0.95 18.93 18.72
N VAL A 419 1.09 18.46 17.48
CA VAL A 419 0.10 18.63 16.42
C VAL A 419 -1.22 18.00 16.85
N VAL A 420 -1.19 16.74 17.32
CA VAL A 420 -2.36 16.03 17.84
C VAL A 420 -2.97 16.73 19.05
N LYS A 421 -2.17 17.26 20.00
CA LYS A 421 -2.72 18.03 21.13
C LYS A 421 -3.35 19.36 20.69
N GLY A 422 -2.73 20.08 19.76
CA GLY A 422 -3.25 21.31 19.19
C GLY A 422 -4.58 21.08 18.48
N LEU A 423 -4.65 20.03 17.66
CA LEU A 423 -5.87 19.61 16.96
C LEU A 423 -6.92 19.14 17.96
N GLN A 424 -6.59 18.29 18.93
CA GLN A 424 -7.49 17.86 20.01
C GLN A 424 -8.06 19.04 20.81
N ASN A 425 -7.27 20.09 21.03
CA ASN A 425 -7.74 21.30 21.68
C ASN A 425 -8.65 22.13 20.76
N ALA A 426 -8.34 22.22 19.47
CA ALA A 426 -9.21 22.86 18.48
C ALA A 426 -10.56 22.11 18.33
N LEU A 427 -10.57 20.78 18.37
CA LEU A 427 -11.78 19.95 18.31
C LEU A 427 -12.58 19.93 19.61
N LYS A 428 -11.91 20.03 20.77
CA LYS A 428 -12.61 20.23 22.04
C LYS A 428 -13.43 21.51 21.99
N SER A 429 -12.93 22.53 21.28
CA SER A 429 -13.66 23.76 20.96
C SER A 429 -14.69 23.57 19.83
N ALA A 430 -14.41 22.69 18.85
CA ALA A 430 -15.23 22.43 17.66
C ALA A 430 -15.88 21.02 17.62
N LYS A 431 -16.51 20.56 18.71
CA LYS A 431 -17.16 19.23 18.75
C LYS A 431 -18.19 19.13 17.61
N ALA A 432 -17.96 18.26 16.62
CA ALA A 432 -18.77 18.22 15.40
C ALA A 432 -20.24 17.78 15.59
N GLY A 433 -20.59 17.20 16.76
CA GLY A 433 -21.99 17.01 17.18
C GLY A 433 -22.74 18.31 17.47
N THR A 434 -22.03 19.41 17.69
CA THR A 434 -22.56 20.72 18.10
C THR A 434 -22.63 21.73 16.94
N LEU A 435 -21.98 21.45 15.81
CA LEU A 435 -21.99 22.37 14.66
C LEU A 435 -23.41 22.47 14.09
N SER A 436 -23.93 23.67 13.95
CA SER A 436 -25.30 23.90 13.46
C SER A 436 -25.39 23.74 11.95
N HIS A 437 -26.59 23.44 11.45
CA HIS A 437 -26.89 23.58 10.02
C HIS A 437 -26.50 25.00 9.57
N GLY A 438 -25.85 25.12 8.41
CA GLY A 438 -25.37 26.41 7.89
C GLY A 438 -23.96 26.80 8.33
N THR A 439 -23.31 26.01 9.20
CA THR A 439 -21.90 26.23 9.55
C THR A 439 -21.03 26.15 8.30
N VAL A 440 -20.20 27.16 8.06
CA VAL A 440 -19.23 27.18 6.96
C VAL A 440 -17.92 26.53 7.41
N LEU A 441 -17.43 25.60 6.60
CA LEU A 441 -16.13 24.95 6.78
C LEU A 441 -15.23 25.28 5.58
N ARG A 442 -13.94 25.38 5.84
CA ARG A 442 -12.91 25.64 4.84
C ARG A 442 -12.04 24.41 4.67
N GLY A 443 -11.86 23.96 3.44
CA GLY A 443 -10.91 22.90 3.08
C GLY A 443 -9.47 23.41 3.04
N SER A 444 -8.55 22.57 3.50
CA SER A 444 -7.11 22.84 3.45
C SER A 444 -6.59 23.07 2.03
N ALA A 445 -5.57 23.92 1.90
CA ALA A 445 -4.84 24.11 0.64
C ALA A 445 -3.94 22.92 0.28
N THR A 446 -3.52 22.09 1.24
CA THR A 446 -2.54 21.02 0.96
C THR A 446 -2.95 19.66 1.49
N ALA A 447 -3.74 19.57 2.57
CA ALA A 447 -4.06 18.27 3.19
C ALA A 447 -4.79 17.30 2.24
N TRP A 448 -5.68 17.82 1.39
CA TRP A 448 -6.43 17.04 0.41
C TRP A 448 -5.60 16.56 -0.78
N LEU A 449 -4.53 17.28 -1.13
CA LEU A 449 -3.61 16.92 -2.19
C LEU A 449 -2.61 15.87 -1.71
N LEU A 450 -2.14 16.03 -0.48
CA LEU A 450 -1.14 15.19 0.17
C LEU A 450 -1.71 13.85 0.69
N GLY A 451 -2.95 13.51 0.35
CA GLY A 451 -3.58 12.27 0.80
C GLY A 451 -3.73 12.11 2.31
N LYS A 452 -3.57 13.18 3.10
CA LYS A 452 -3.59 13.07 4.58
C LYS A 452 -4.84 12.38 5.13
N PRO A 453 -6.06 12.65 4.62
CA PRO A 453 -7.25 11.88 5.01
C PRO A 453 -7.25 10.43 4.52
N ALA A 454 -6.59 10.14 3.41
CA ALA A 454 -6.57 8.81 2.80
C ALA A 454 -5.60 7.84 3.51
N GLU A 455 -4.60 8.36 4.20
CA GLU A 455 -3.60 7.58 4.96
C GLU A 455 -4.04 7.23 6.38
N ASP A 456 -5.02 7.94 6.94
CA ASP A 456 -5.54 7.62 8.27
C ASP A 456 -6.38 6.33 8.20
N THR A 457 -5.97 5.34 8.99
CA THR A 457 -6.60 4.01 9.09
C THR A 457 -8.11 4.03 9.39
N ALA A 458 -8.65 5.16 9.89
CA ALA A 458 -10.08 5.35 10.11
C ALA A 458 -10.88 5.55 8.82
N PHE A 459 -10.25 5.88 7.69
CA PHE A 459 -10.94 6.07 6.41
C PHE A 459 -10.91 4.78 5.58
N ASP A 460 -12.09 4.18 5.36
CA ASP A 460 -12.25 3.12 4.36
C ASP A 460 -12.27 3.75 2.96
N LEU A 461 -11.16 3.65 2.23
CA LEU A 461 -11.00 4.17 0.87
C LEU A 461 -12.03 3.63 -0.12
N ARG A 462 -12.66 2.48 0.16
CA ARG A 462 -13.76 1.95 -0.66
C ARG A 462 -15.07 2.72 -0.47
N ARG A 463 -15.17 3.51 0.60
CA ARG A 463 -16.36 4.30 0.97
C ARG A 463 -16.15 5.79 0.78
N PHE A 464 -14.90 6.25 0.76
CA PHE A 464 -14.55 7.65 0.57
C PHE A 464 -13.58 7.81 -0.60
N LEU A 465 -14.10 8.33 -1.71
CA LEU A 465 -13.36 8.54 -2.96
C LEU A 465 -12.61 9.88 -2.96
N PRO A 466 -11.55 10.00 -3.78
CA PRO A 466 -10.64 11.14 -3.81
C PRO A 466 -11.33 12.50 -3.78
N ALA A 467 -10.88 13.32 -2.84
CA ALA A 467 -11.45 14.63 -2.52
C ALA A 467 -10.61 15.77 -3.11
N GLN A 468 -10.11 15.61 -4.34
CA GLN A 468 -9.39 16.68 -5.04
C GLN A 468 -10.25 17.96 -5.12
N TYR A 469 -11.57 17.80 -5.28
CA TYR A 469 -12.50 18.92 -5.28
C TYR A 469 -12.65 19.62 -3.91
N PHE A 470 -12.17 19.02 -2.81
CA PHE A 470 -12.11 19.68 -1.50
C PHE A 470 -10.84 20.52 -1.29
N HIS A 471 -9.84 20.44 -2.19
CA HIS A 471 -8.71 21.37 -2.22
C HIS A 471 -9.20 22.82 -2.31
N LYS A 472 -8.84 23.63 -1.31
CA LYS A 472 -9.34 25.02 -1.13
C LYS A 472 -10.86 25.15 -1.27
N SER A 473 -11.59 24.14 -0.84
CA SER A 473 -13.05 24.22 -0.86
C SER A 473 -13.57 25.14 0.24
N VAL A 474 -14.74 25.71 0.00
CA VAL A 474 -15.58 26.28 1.03
C VAL A 474 -16.87 25.49 0.99
N VAL A 475 -17.25 24.89 2.11
CA VAL A 475 -18.42 24.02 2.17
C VAL A 475 -19.36 24.47 3.28
N VAL A 476 -20.66 24.27 3.08
CA VAL A 476 -21.67 24.49 4.11
C VAL A 476 -22.12 23.16 4.68
N LEU A 477 -22.20 23.07 6.01
CA LEU A 477 -22.76 21.92 6.70
C LEU A 477 -24.28 21.92 6.58
N ILE A 478 -24.80 20.84 6.01
CA ILE A 478 -26.23 20.57 5.85
C ILE A 478 -26.58 19.44 6.80
N LYS A 479 -27.38 19.77 7.81
CA LYS A 479 -28.05 18.75 8.61
C LYS A 479 -29.45 18.52 8.05
N PRO A 480 -29.89 17.26 7.85
CA PRO A 480 -31.26 16.97 7.47
C PRO A 480 -32.21 17.55 8.54
N GLU A 481 -33.33 18.13 8.11
CA GLU A 481 -34.35 18.72 9.00
C GLU A 481 -34.67 17.77 10.16
N GLU A 482 -34.90 18.37 11.33
CA GLU A 482 -35.23 17.72 12.61
C GLU A 482 -36.47 16.81 12.49
N SER A 483 -36.25 15.62 11.95
CA SER A 483 -37.14 14.48 12.13
C SER A 483 -36.42 13.52 13.07
N GLU A 484 -37.13 12.90 14.01
CA GLU A 484 -36.58 11.95 15.00
C GLU A 484 -35.77 10.78 14.40
N ARG A 485 -35.79 10.60 13.07
CA ARG A 485 -34.98 9.64 12.31
C ARG A 485 -33.59 10.18 11.91
N SER A 486 -33.43 11.49 11.73
CA SER A 486 -32.19 12.12 11.22
C SER A 486 -31.08 12.10 12.29
N GLU A 487 -31.41 12.42 13.54
CA GLU A 487 -30.48 12.38 14.69
C GLU A 487 -29.90 10.98 14.94
N ARG A 488 -30.60 9.92 14.53
CA ARG A 488 -30.16 8.52 14.73
C ARG A 488 -29.08 8.05 13.76
N THR A 489 -28.87 8.76 12.64
CA THR A 489 -27.95 8.29 11.60
C THR A 489 -26.50 8.75 11.83
N GLY A 490 -26.29 9.90 12.47
CA GLY A 490 -24.96 10.46 12.72
C GLY A 490 -24.22 10.93 11.46
N VAL A 491 -24.91 11.03 10.32
CA VAL A 491 -24.34 11.40 9.02
C VAL A 491 -24.27 12.92 8.89
N ALA A 492 -23.16 13.46 8.38
CA ALA A 492 -23.04 14.86 8.01
C ALA A 492 -23.11 15.01 6.48
N MET A 493 -23.69 16.10 5.98
CA MET A 493 -23.74 16.40 4.55
C MET A 493 -23.08 17.75 4.34
N VAL A 494 -22.25 17.88 3.32
CA VAL A 494 -21.56 19.14 3.01
C VAL A 494 -21.77 19.48 1.54
N ALA A 495 -22.07 20.75 1.25
CA ALA A 495 -22.19 21.23 -0.13
C ALA A 495 -21.13 22.29 -0.41
N LEU A 496 -20.46 22.19 -1.55
CA LEU A 496 -19.49 23.17 -2.01
C LEU A 496 -20.18 24.49 -2.34
N LEU A 497 -19.69 25.55 -1.73
CA LEU A 497 -20.05 26.93 -2.06
C LEU A 497 -19.14 27.48 -3.16
N ASN A 498 -18.00 26.86 -3.44
CA ASN A 498 -17.08 27.30 -4.49
C ASN A 498 -16.82 26.20 -5.55
N GLY A 499 -17.86 25.45 -5.92
CA GLY A 499 -17.80 24.53 -7.06
C GLY A 499 -17.98 25.24 -8.40
N PRO A 500 -17.71 24.55 -9.52
CA PRO A 500 -17.79 25.14 -10.85
C PRO A 500 -19.24 25.51 -11.23
N PRO A 501 -19.44 26.52 -12.08
CA PRO A 501 -20.75 26.88 -12.59
C PRO A 501 -21.28 25.79 -13.53
N LEU A 502 -22.54 25.38 -13.34
CA LEU A 502 -23.24 24.42 -14.19
C LEU A 502 -24.17 25.09 -15.20
N GLY A 503 -24.47 26.38 -15.02
CA GLY A 503 -25.33 27.17 -15.88
C GLY A 503 -26.20 28.13 -15.10
N ARG A 504 -27.33 28.54 -15.70
CA ARG A 504 -28.28 29.47 -15.10
C ARG A 504 -29.71 28.97 -15.32
N GLU A 505 -30.50 29.01 -14.25
CA GLU A 505 -31.93 28.71 -14.27
C GLU A 505 -32.75 29.97 -13.98
N LYS A 506 -34.08 29.86 -14.06
CA LYS A 506 -35.00 30.98 -13.78
C LYS A 506 -34.82 31.56 -12.37
N SER A 507 -34.43 30.72 -11.41
CA SER A 507 -34.19 31.13 -10.02
C SER A 507 -32.82 31.75 -9.77
N GLY A 508 -31.88 31.67 -10.72
CA GLY A 508 -30.51 32.19 -10.56
C GLY A 508 -29.43 31.23 -11.07
N PRO A 509 -28.13 31.56 -10.86
CA PRO A 509 -27.02 30.71 -11.26
C PRO A 509 -27.01 29.38 -10.49
N VAL A 510 -26.56 28.32 -11.15
CA VAL A 510 -26.44 26.98 -10.57
C VAL A 510 -24.98 26.58 -10.55
N TYR A 511 -24.48 26.20 -9.38
CA TYR A 511 -23.13 25.71 -9.15
C TYR A 511 -23.16 24.25 -8.75
N TRP A 512 -22.05 23.55 -8.94
CA TRP A 512 -21.90 22.19 -8.45
C TRP A 512 -21.61 22.19 -6.95
N GLY A 513 -22.51 21.58 -6.15
CA GLY A 513 -22.38 21.46 -4.69
C GLY A 513 -21.85 20.11 -4.23
N GLY A 514 -22.01 19.05 -5.03
CA GLY A 514 -21.49 17.73 -4.74
C GLY A 514 -22.05 16.63 -5.63
N PRO A 515 -21.56 15.40 -5.49
CA PRO A 515 -21.86 14.30 -6.41
C PRO A 515 -23.27 13.69 -6.25
N GLN A 516 -24.00 13.99 -5.16
CA GLN A 516 -25.21 13.28 -4.81
C GLN A 516 -26.32 14.21 -4.32
N GLY A 517 -27.58 13.75 -4.46
CA GLY A 517 -28.74 14.40 -3.85
C GLY A 517 -29.31 15.60 -4.62
N PRO A 518 -30.42 16.17 -4.13
CA PRO A 518 -31.11 17.29 -4.77
C PRO A 518 -30.34 18.61 -4.69
N ASP A 519 -30.77 19.57 -5.50
CA ASP A 519 -30.31 20.96 -5.44
C ASP A 519 -30.64 21.60 -4.09
N ILE A 520 -29.66 22.31 -3.54
CA ILE A 520 -29.74 23.02 -2.27
C ILE A 520 -29.89 24.52 -2.56
N LYS A 521 -30.86 25.13 -1.87
CA LYS A 521 -31.09 26.57 -1.87
C LYS A 521 -30.76 27.12 -0.50
N LEU A 522 -29.88 28.11 -0.46
CA LEU A 522 -29.54 28.83 0.76
C LEU A 522 -30.50 30.01 0.94
N GLN A 523 -31.00 30.20 2.16
CA GLN A 523 -31.91 31.31 2.45
C GLN A 523 -31.20 32.65 2.21
N GLY A 524 -31.83 33.52 1.40
CA GLY A 524 -31.30 34.84 1.09
C GLY A 524 -30.27 34.88 -0.05
N SER A 525 -30.14 33.80 -0.82
CA SER A 525 -29.34 33.74 -2.05
C SER A 525 -30.19 33.34 -3.25
N ASP A 526 -29.89 33.91 -4.42
CA ASP A 526 -30.39 33.46 -5.72
C ASP A 526 -29.52 32.34 -6.32
N GLU A 527 -28.36 32.04 -5.72
CA GLU A 527 -27.52 30.92 -6.12
C GLU A 527 -28.11 29.57 -5.69
N GLN A 528 -27.97 28.57 -6.56
CA GLN A 528 -28.36 27.18 -6.31
C GLN A 528 -27.14 26.27 -6.36
N PHE A 529 -27.09 25.27 -5.49
CA PHE A 529 -25.97 24.32 -5.41
C PHE A 529 -26.47 22.92 -5.68
N ARG A 530 -26.03 22.31 -6.78
CA ARG A 530 -26.46 20.98 -7.20
C ARG A 530 -25.73 19.91 -6.40
N GLY A 531 -26.48 19.20 -5.57
CA GLY A 531 -26.00 18.08 -4.78
C GLY A 531 -25.07 18.47 -3.63
N PHE A 532 -24.63 17.44 -2.91
CA PHE A 532 -23.78 17.48 -1.73
C PHE A 532 -22.92 16.22 -1.64
N THR A 533 -21.93 16.25 -0.76
CA THR A 533 -21.13 15.09 -0.34
C THR A 533 -21.63 14.59 1.01
N ILE A 534 -21.83 13.28 1.11
CA ILE A 534 -22.19 12.61 2.36
C ILE A 534 -20.90 12.22 3.10
N LEU A 535 -20.81 12.61 4.37
CA LEU A 535 -19.75 12.22 5.30
C LEU A 535 -20.35 11.23 6.32
N PHE A 536 -19.80 10.01 6.34
CA PHE A 536 -20.26 8.97 7.26
C PHE A 536 -20.02 9.35 8.73
N PRO A 537 -20.70 8.70 9.69
CA PRO A 537 -20.55 9.05 11.11
C PRO A 537 -19.10 9.01 11.58
N GLY A 538 -18.67 10.07 12.28
CA GLY A 538 -17.29 10.24 12.76
C GLY A 538 -16.32 10.81 11.74
N MET A 539 -16.70 10.88 10.46
CA MET A 539 -15.80 11.28 9.39
C MET A 539 -15.52 12.79 9.40
N LEU A 540 -16.55 13.62 9.65
CA LEU A 540 -16.36 15.07 9.74
C LEU A 540 -15.43 15.43 10.90
N GLU A 541 -15.61 14.78 12.05
CA GLU A 541 -14.73 14.88 13.22
C GLU A 541 -13.29 14.56 12.84
N ARG A 542 -13.07 13.44 12.13
CA ARG A 542 -11.73 13.06 11.67
C ARG A 542 -11.13 14.03 10.64
N LEU A 543 -11.94 14.58 9.74
CA LEU A 543 -11.46 15.59 8.78
C LEU A 543 -11.06 16.90 9.47
N LEU A 544 -11.78 17.29 10.52
CA LEU A 544 -11.39 18.41 11.39
C LEU A 544 -10.13 18.07 12.19
N GLU A 545 -10.00 16.83 12.68
CA GLU A 545 -8.81 16.34 13.37
C GLU A 545 -7.56 16.35 12.52
N LEU A 546 -7.67 16.06 11.24
CA LEU A 546 -6.53 16.06 10.33
C LEU A 546 -6.22 17.45 9.78
N GLY A 547 -6.99 18.48 10.15
CA GLY A 547 -6.91 19.81 9.56
C GLY A 547 -7.26 19.82 8.06
N ALA A 548 -7.97 18.81 7.58
CA ALA A 548 -8.46 18.75 6.21
C ALA A 548 -9.65 19.71 6.01
N PHE A 549 -10.50 19.83 7.02
CA PHE A 549 -11.45 20.92 7.19
C PHE A 549 -11.12 21.75 8.42
N GLU A 550 -11.49 23.02 8.39
CA GLU A 550 -11.48 23.93 9.53
C GLU A 550 -12.83 24.64 9.63
N VAL A 551 -13.33 24.83 10.85
CA VAL A 551 -14.55 25.63 11.09
C VAL A 551 -14.21 27.10 10.92
N THR A 552 -15.12 27.85 10.29
CA THR A 552 -14.95 29.28 10.05
C THR A 552 -15.99 30.09 10.82
N ASP A 553 -15.66 31.34 11.14
CA ASP A 553 -16.57 32.27 11.83
C ASP A 553 -17.44 33.09 10.85
N VAL A 554 -17.37 32.79 9.54
CA VAL A 554 -18.11 33.53 8.51
C VAL A 554 -19.53 33.00 8.33
N ASP A 555 -20.48 33.91 8.12
CA ASP A 555 -21.86 33.55 7.82
C ASP A 555 -22.00 33.13 6.36
N VAL A 556 -22.67 32.00 6.11
CA VAL A 556 -22.93 31.48 4.77
C VAL A 556 -23.56 32.52 3.83
N ARG A 557 -24.40 33.43 4.36
CA ARG A 557 -25.07 34.49 3.60
C ARG A 557 -24.12 35.58 3.12
N GLU A 558 -22.99 35.76 3.79
CA GLU A 558 -21.94 36.68 3.34
C GLU A 558 -21.00 36.01 2.34
N VAL A 559 -20.69 34.72 2.56
CA VAL A 559 -19.83 33.94 1.65
C VAL A 559 -20.41 33.88 0.23
N VAL A 560 -21.72 33.66 0.09
CA VAL A 560 -22.36 33.57 -1.24
C VAL A 560 -22.40 34.89 -2.01
N LYS A 561 -22.17 36.03 -1.35
CA LYS A 561 -22.07 37.34 -2.02
C LYS A 561 -20.69 37.59 -2.64
N VAL A 562 -19.70 36.80 -2.23
CA VAL A 562 -18.32 36.90 -2.69
C VAL A 562 -18.15 36.11 -3.99
N PRO A 563 -17.36 36.60 -4.96
CA PRO A 563 -17.00 35.82 -6.15
C PRO A 563 -16.49 34.42 -5.79
N VAL A 564 -16.90 33.41 -6.56
CA VAL A 564 -16.65 31.98 -6.26
C VAL A 564 -15.17 31.67 -6.00
N ASP A 565 -14.28 32.29 -6.74
CA ASP A 565 -12.82 32.16 -6.68
C ASP A 565 -12.19 32.84 -5.45
N GLU A 566 -12.86 33.84 -4.87
CA GLU A 566 -12.40 34.57 -3.68
C GLU A 566 -12.97 34.00 -2.36
N ARG A 567 -13.98 33.13 -2.43
CA ARG A 567 -14.68 32.57 -1.25
C ARG A 567 -13.72 31.92 -0.25
N TRP A 568 -12.67 31.25 -0.72
CA TRP A 568 -11.73 30.55 0.15
C TRP A 568 -10.89 31.51 1.01
N GLN A 569 -10.36 32.58 0.41
CA GLN A 569 -9.65 33.64 1.13
C GLN A 569 -10.60 34.40 2.06
N PHE A 570 -11.83 34.68 1.61
CA PHE A 570 -12.85 35.32 2.43
C PHE A 570 -13.21 34.49 3.67
N ALA A 571 -13.28 33.17 3.54
CA ALA A 571 -13.43 32.22 4.64
C ALA A 571 -12.15 32.06 5.51
N GLY A 572 -11.21 33.00 5.40
CA GLY A 572 -9.98 33.08 6.19
C GLY A 572 -8.81 32.28 5.63
N GLY A 573 -8.93 31.69 4.43
CA GLY A 573 -7.88 30.88 3.77
C GLY A 573 -6.57 31.62 3.60
N LYS A 574 -5.47 31.02 4.06
CA LYS A 574 -4.11 31.53 3.95
C LYS A 574 -3.13 30.41 3.62
N ILE A 575 -2.03 30.78 2.98
CA ILE A 575 -0.91 29.90 2.68
C ILE A 575 0.32 30.54 3.30
N ASP A 576 0.91 29.87 4.28
CA ASP A 576 1.92 30.47 5.15
C ASP A 576 3.36 30.16 4.70
N SER A 577 3.55 29.25 3.73
CA SER A 577 4.87 28.87 3.19
C SER A 577 4.91 28.86 1.66
N LEU A 578 6.09 29.15 1.09
CA LEU A 578 6.31 29.08 -0.37
C LEU A 578 6.14 27.65 -0.91
N ALA A 579 6.56 26.64 -0.14
CA ALA A 579 6.38 25.24 -0.51
C ALA A 579 4.90 24.85 -0.59
N ASP A 580 4.09 25.31 0.38
CA ASP A 580 2.64 25.12 0.34
C ASP A 580 1.99 25.91 -0.81
N ALA A 581 2.51 27.09 -1.15
CA ALA A 581 2.01 27.88 -2.28
C ALA A 581 2.18 27.17 -3.61
N ARG A 582 3.36 26.56 -3.84
CA ARG A 582 3.61 25.73 -5.04
C ARG A 582 2.66 24.53 -5.09
N SER A 583 2.63 23.74 -4.01
CA SER A 583 1.73 22.57 -3.90
C SER A 583 0.27 22.96 -4.13
N ALA A 584 -0.17 24.07 -3.55
CA ALA A 584 -1.53 24.57 -3.68
C ALA A 584 -1.85 25.03 -5.10
N SER A 585 -0.92 25.70 -5.79
CA SER A 585 -1.09 26.08 -7.20
C SER A 585 -1.25 24.87 -8.11
N LEU A 586 -0.47 23.81 -7.88
CA LEU A 586 -0.61 22.55 -8.62
C LEU A 586 -1.97 21.88 -8.29
N GLY A 587 -2.42 21.99 -7.04
CA GLY A 587 -3.74 21.53 -6.61
C GLY A 587 -4.90 22.25 -7.29
N ASP A 588 -4.79 23.56 -7.52
CA ASP A 588 -5.79 24.34 -8.25
C ASP A 588 -5.97 23.77 -9.68
N VAL A 589 -4.86 23.51 -10.37
CA VAL A 589 -4.85 22.91 -11.72
C VAL A 589 -5.47 21.51 -11.70
N GLN A 590 -5.12 20.67 -10.71
CA GLN A 590 -5.70 19.33 -10.59
C GLN A 590 -7.19 19.36 -10.29
N ARG A 591 -7.64 20.27 -9.43
CA ARG A 591 -9.06 20.46 -9.13
C ARG A 591 -9.85 20.87 -10.37
N GLU A 592 -9.29 21.77 -11.19
CA GLU A 592 -9.89 22.15 -12.48
C GLU A 592 -9.98 20.97 -13.45
N LYS A 593 -8.89 20.20 -13.62
CA LYS A 593 -8.87 18.99 -14.44
C LYS A 593 -9.89 17.96 -13.98
N TRP A 594 -10.03 17.77 -12.66
CA TRP A 594 -11.04 16.90 -12.08
C TRP A 594 -12.45 17.35 -12.45
N PHE A 595 -12.75 18.64 -12.34
CA PHE A 595 -14.06 19.16 -12.75
C PHE A 595 -14.33 18.97 -14.25
N LYS A 596 -13.36 19.27 -15.12
CA LYS A 596 -13.49 19.02 -16.57
C LYS A 596 -13.82 17.56 -16.88
N ARG A 597 -13.03 16.64 -16.31
CA ARG A 597 -13.17 15.21 -16.55
C ARG A 597 -14.48 14.62 -16.05
N PHE A 598 -14.90 14.95 -14.82
CA PHE A 598 -16.01 14.26 -14.15
C PHE A 598 -17.34 15.01 -14.16
N ILE A 599 -17.32 16.32 -14.36
CA ILE A 599 -18.53 17.16 -14.36
C ILE A 599 -18.91 17.57 -15.77
N PHE A 600 -17.93 17.96 -16.59
CA PHE A 600 -18.17 18.44 -17.96
C PHE A 600 -17.94 17.36 -19.03
N ASN A 601 -17.35 16.21 -18.67
CA ASN A 601 -16.95 15.13 -19.60
C ASN A 601 -16.05 15.64 -20.74
N GLU A 602 -15.17 16.60 -20.42
CA GLU A 602 -14.19 17.20 -21.33
C GLU A 602 -12.83 16.50 -21.28
#